data_AF-A0A2U8FBA7-F1
#
_entry.id   AF-A0A2U8FBA7-F1
#
_cell.length_a   1.000
_cell.length_b   1.000
_cell.length_c   1.000
_cell.angle_alpha   90.00
_cell.angle_beta   90.00
_cell.angle_gamma   90.00
#
_symmetry.space_group_name_H-M   'P 1'
#
loop_
_entity.id
_entity.type
_entity.pdbx_description
1 polymer ?
#
loop_
_entity_poly.entity_id
_entity_poly.type
_entity_poly.pdbx_seq_one_letter_code
_entity_poly.pdbx_strand_id
1 'polypeptide(L)'
;MNFGLVSEINPSIPHSFLKPFLTFDIDWASDAVLEYCIDILEQANVRVTWFATHQTPLLDRIRENPYFELGIHPNFNPLLEGNFCYGNHYAKVLEYYLNIVPEAKVMRSHSLGVSSRILMEAKVMGITHDCNLCIPIVAGGGD
;
A
#
# COMPACT_ATOMS: atom_id res chain seq x y z
N MET A 1 16.67 -14.30 3.12
CA MET A 1 16.07 -13.62 4.27
C MET A 1 14.55 -13.83 4.18
N ASN A 2 13.85 -14.08 5.29
CA ASN A 2 12.41 -14.38 5.25
C ASN A 2 11.59 -13.08 5.27
N PHE A 3 11.13 -12.62 4.11
CA PHE A 3 10.25 -11.44 4.00
C PHE A 3 8.79 -11.83 4.25
N GLY A 4 7.97 -10.91 4.77
CA GLY A 4 6.52 -11.10 4.92
C GLY A 4 5.69 -10.18 4.02
N LEU A 5 4.40 -10.46 3.90
CA LEU A 5 3.40 -9.53 3.34
C LEU A 5 2.70 -8.76 4.47
N VAL A 6 2.33 -7.51 4.22
CA VAL A 6 1.74 -6.64 5.26
C VAL A 6 0.44 -7.23 5.81
N SER A 7 -0.44 -7.82 4.99
CA SER A 7 -1.68 -8.44 5.52
C SER A 7 -1.48 -9.68 6.38
N GLU A 8 -0.27 -10.25 6.42
CA GLU A 8 0.05 -11.40 7.29
C GLU A 8 0.39 -10.99 8.71
N ILE A 9 0.55 -9.69 8.97
CA ILE A 9 0.86 -9.19 10.31
C ILE A 9 -0.30 -9.52 11.25
N ASN A 10 0.02 -10.22 12.34
CA ASN A 10 -0.89 -10.46 13.43
C ASN A 10 -0.21 -10.00 14.74
N PRO A 11 -0.68 -8.91 15.37
CA PRO A 11 -0.06 -8.37 16.59
C PRO A 11 0.02 -9.38 17.75
N SER A 12 -0.86 -10.38 17.78
CA SER A 12 -0.85 -11.43 18.80
C SER A 12 0.18 -12.54 18.53
N ILE A 13 0.84 -12.52 17.37
CA ILE A 13 1.75 -13.57 16.91
C ILE A 13 3.11 -12.95 16.54
N PRO A 14 4.11 -12.93 17.44
CA PRO A 14 5.37 -12.21 17.22
C PRO A 14 6.12 -12.57 15.93
N HIS A 15 6.19 -13.86 15.58
CA HIS A 15 6.87 -14.30 14.36
C HIS A 15 6.17 -13.84 13.07
N SER A 16 4.93 -13.35 13.15
CA SER A 16 4.24 -12.76 12.01
C SER A 16 4.82 -11.41 11.60
N PHE A 17 5.48 -10.67 12.51
CA PHE A 17 6.02 -9.33 12.26
C PHE A 17 7.49 -9.11 12.65
N LEU A 18 8.12 -10.02 13.41
CA LEU A 18 9.57 -9.97 13.71
C LEU A 18 10.41 -10.43 12.52
N LYS A 19 10.25 -9.76 11.37
CA LYS A 19 10.91 -10.01 10.09
C LYS A 19 10.80 -8.77 9.19
N PRO A 20 11.61 -8.65 8.13
CA PRO A 20 11.50 -7.53 7.19
C PRO A 20 10.26 -7.65 6.28
N PHE A 21 9.75 -6.49 5.87
CA PHE A 21 8.65 -6.34 4.90
C PHE A 21 9.10 -5.35 3.84
N LEU A 22 9.12 -5.77 2.58
CA LEU A 22 9.39 -4.87 1.46
C LEU A 22 8.07 -4.30 0.97
N THR A 23 8.00 -2.98 0.89
CA THR A 23 6.81 -2.30 0.39
C THR A 23 7.18 -1.25 -0.65
N PHE A 24 6.37 -1.13 -1.69
CA PHE A 24 6.59 -0.18 -2.78
C PHE A 24 5.34 0.65 -3.02
N ASP A 25 5.47 1.96 -2.93
CA ASP A 25 4.45 2.90 -3.37
C ASP A 25 4.67 3.16 -4.87
N ILE A 26 3.67 2.87 -5.71
CA ILE A 26 3.84 2.94 -7.17
C ILE A 26 3.98 4.39 -7.67
N ASP A 27 3.36 5.36 -7.00
CA ASP A 27 3.54 6.80 -7.24
C ASP A 27 3.47 7.24 -8.72
N TRP A 28 2.47 6.72 -9.44
CA TRP A 28 2.25 7.00 -10.87
C TRP A 28 3.49 6.77 -11.75
N ALA A 29 4.36 5.84 -11.36
CA ALA A 29 5.47 5.40 -12.19
C ALA A 29 4.95 4.91 -13.55
N SER A 30 5.74 5.15 -14.60
CA SER A 30 5.43 4.61 -15.93
C SER A 30 5.54 3.09 -15.92
N ASP A 31 4.82 2.43 -16.84
CA ASP A 31 4.85 0.97 -16.96
C ASP A 31 6.28 0.43 -17.11
N ALA A 32 7.16 1.11 -17.86
CA ALA A 32 8.55 0.68 -18.02
C ALA A 32 9.35 0.69 -16.69
N VAL A 33 9.11 1.66 -15.81
CA VAL A 33 9.77 1.73 -14.51
C VAL A 33 9.18 0.70 -13.56
N LEU A 34 7.86 0.55 -13.55
CA LEU A 34 7.17 -0.44 -12.73
C LEU A 34 7.56 -1.86 -13.14
N GLU A 35 7.57 -2.17 -14.43
CA GLU A 35 7.97 -3.47 -14.99
C GLU A 35 9.42 -3.82 -14.62
N TYR A 36 10.35 -2.87 -14.75
CA TYR A 36 11.73 -3.07 -14.33
C TYR A 36 11.85 -3.44 -12.84
N CYS A 37 11.09 -2.78 -11.97
CA CYS A 37 11.07 -3.09 -10.54
C CYS A 37 10.45 -4.47 -10.27
N ILE A 38 9.34 -4.81 -10.95
CA ILE A 38 8.70 -6.13 -10.84
C ILE A 38 9.69 -7.22 -11.24
N ASP A 39 10.39 -7.07 -12.36
CA ASP A 39 11.36 -8.06 -12.86
C ASP A 39 12.46 -8.35 -11.82
N ILE A 40 13.01 -7.32 -11.18
CA ILE A 40 14.03 -7.47 -10.13
C ILE A 40 13.49 -8.28 -8.95
N LEU A 41 12.27 -7.98 -8.51
CA LEU A 41 11.69 -8.59 -7.31
C LEU A 41 11.22 -10.02 -7.56
N GLU A 42 10.75 -10.32 -8.77
CA GLU A 42 10.47 -11.69 -9.21
C GLU A 42 11.75 -12.52 -9.26
N GLN A 43 12.83 -11.99 -9.83
CA GLN A 43 14.13 -12.67 -9.85
C GLN A 43 14.69 -12.91 -8.45
N ALA A 44 14.47 -11.97 -7.53
CA ALA A 44 14.86 -12.10 -6.13
C ALA A 44 14.02 -13.12 -5.33
N ASN A 45 12.84 -13.49 -5.85
CA ASN A 45 11.90 -14.44 -5.22
C ASN A 45 11.56 -14.07 -3.76
N VAL A 46 11.25 -12.80 -3.53
CA VAL A 46 10.93 -12.23 -2.21
C VAL A 46 9.46 -11.83 -2.10
N ARG A 47 8.94 -11.82 -0.87
CA ARG A 47 7.58 -11.33 -0.59
C ARG A 47 7.54 -9.81 -0.57
N VAL A 48 6.58 -9.22 -1.28
CA VAL A 48 6.48 -7.76 -1.47
C VAL A 48 5.04 -7.29 -1.44
N THR A 49 4.79 -6.18 -0.76
CA THR A 49 3.49 -5.47 -0.81
C THR A 49 3.59 -4.22 -1.68
N TRP A 50 2.73 -4.10 -2.67
CA TRP A 50 2.66 -2.96 -3.59
C TRP A 50 1.44 -2.09 -3.28
N PHE A 51 1.60 -0.77 -3.25
CA PHE A 51 0.51 0.17 -3.07
C PHE A 51 0.20 0.87 -4.40
N ALA A 52 -0.94 0.54 -5.00
CA ALA A 52 -1.34 0.99 -6.32
C ALA A 52 -1.89 2.42 -6.34
N THR A 53 -1.43 3.21 -7.32
CA THR A 53 -1.84 4.61 -7.52
C THR A 53 -2.78 4.83 -8.70
N HIS A 54 -2.75 3.93 -9.69
CA HIS A 54 -3.49 4.05 -10.94
C HIS A 54 -3.69 2.69 -11.59
N GLN A 55 -4.65 2.58 -12.51
CA GLN A 55 -4.86 1.37 -13.30
C GLN A 55 -3.76 1.21 -14.34
N THR A 56 -3.15 0.02 -14.38
CA THR A 56 -2.20 -0.41 -15.42
C THR A 56 -2.34 -1.93 -15.60
N PRO A 57 -2.08 -2.50 -16.80
CA PRO A 57 -2.05 -3.94 -17.00
C PRO A 57 -1.07 -4.67 -16.07
N LEU A 58 -0.03 -4.00 -15.59
CA LEU A 58 0.96 -4.59 -14.68
C LEU A 58 0.38 -4.95 -13.31
N LEU A 59 -0.78 -4.38 -12.92
CA LEU A 59 -1.46 -4.78 -11.69
C LEU A 59 -1.94 -6.23 -11.74
N ASP A 60 -2.33 -6.73 -12.92
CA ASP A 60 -2.74 -8.13 -13.08
C ASP A 60 -1.55 -9.07 -12.90
N ARG A 61 -0.38 -8.71 -13.44
CA ARG A 61 0.88 -9.44 -13.21
C ARG A 61 1.24 -9.48 -11.73
N ILE A 62 1.12 -8.36 -11.02
CA ILE A 62 1.36 -8.32 -9.56
C ILE A 62 0.36 -9.24 -8.83
N ARG A 63 -0.92 -9.20 -9.20
CA ARG A 63 -2.00 -9.99 -8.59
C ARG A 63 -1.83 -11.49 -8.80
N GLU A 64 -1.32 -11.91 -9.96
CA GLU A 64 -1.08 -13.32 -10.30
C GLU A 64 0.12 -13.93 -9.55
N ASN A 65 1.02 -13.10 -9.03
CA ASN A 65 2.21 -13.56 -8.34
C ASN A 65 1.93 -13.92 -6.86
N PRO A 66 2.11 -15.18 -6.42
CA PRO A 66 1.79 -15.62 -5.05
C PRO A 66 2.73 -15.05 -3.97
N TYR A 67 3.84 -14.43 -4.36
CA TYR A 67 4.73 -13.74 -3.44
C TYR A 67 4.39 -12.27 -3.28
N PHE A 68 3.48 -11.72 -4.09
CA PHE A 68 3.13 -10.32 -4.04
C PHE A 68 1.75 -10.09 -3.41
N GLU A 69 1.61 -8.93 -2.79
CA GLU A 69 0.35 -8.38 -2.29
C GLU A 69 0.07 -7.06 -2.98
N LEU A 70 -1.19 -6.81 -3.31
CA LEU A 70 -1.64 -5.54 -3.85
C LEU A 70 -2.54 -4.82 -2.83
N GLY A 71 -2.17 -3.59 -2.50
CA GLY A 71 -2.91 -2.64 -1.67
C GLY A 71 -3.18 -1.34 -2.41
N ILE A 72 -3.85 -0.41 -1.73
CA ILE A 72 -4.19 0.90 -2.30
C ILE A 72 -3.23 2.01 -1.82
N HIS A 73 -2.92 2.95 -2.72
CA HIS A 73 -2.14 4.15 -2.42
C HIS A 73 -2.94 5.46 -2.55
N PRO A 74 -3.95 5.70 -1.69
CA PRO A 74 -4.86 6.82 -1.88
C PRO A 74 -4.18 8.18 -1.75
N ASN A 75 -4.44 9.07 -2.71
CA ASN A 75 -3.97 10.44 -2.68
C ASN A 75 -5.07 11.40 -2.20
N PHE A 76 -4.94 11.86 -0.96
CA PHE A 76 -5.85 12.84 -0.37
C PHE A 76 -5.42 14.30 -0.60
N ASN A 77 -4.21 14.55 -1.14
CA ASN A 77 -3.69 15.91 -1.34
C ASN A 77 -4.61 16.79 -2.20
N PRO A 78 -5.17 16.31 -3.33
CA PRO A 78 -6.10 17.11 -4.12
C PRO A 78 -7.28 17.67 -3.30
N LEU A 79 -7.82 16.90 -2.34
CA LEU A 79 -8.91 17.38 -1.48
C LEU A 79 -8.51 18.61 -0.67
N LEU A 80 -7.26 18.65 -0.18
CA LEU A 80 -6.73 19.77 0.60
C LEU A 80 -6.59 21.05 -0.24
N GLU A 81 -6.46 20.88 -1.56
CA GLU A 81 -6.32 21.95 -2.55
C GLU A 81 -7.66 22.34 -3.18
N GLY A 82 -8.78 21.73 -2.77
CA GLY A 82 -10.09 21.94 -3.38
C GLY A 82 -10.25 21.30 -4.76
N ASN A 83 -9.38 20.34 -5.10
CA ASN A 83 -9.44 19.53 -6.31
C ASN A 83 -10.06 18.16 -6.00
N PHE A 84 -11.12 17.80 -6.73
CA PHE A 84 -11.93 16.61 -6.45
C PHE A 84 -11.70 15.48 -7.47
N CYS A 85 -10.53 15.43 -8.12
CA CYS A 85 -10.23 14.46 -9.18
C CYS A 85 -10.38 12.99 -8.75
N TYR A 86 -10.15 12.67 -7.47
CA TYR A 86 -10.34 11.33 -6.89
C TYR A 86 -11.61 11.22 -6.03
N GLY A 87 -12.47 12.24 -6.04
CA GLY A 87 -13.64 12.33 -5.20
C GLY A 87 -13.70 13.64 -4.42
N ASN A 88 -14.90 14.05 -4.01
CA ASN A 88 -15.13 15.29 -3.26
C ASN A 88 -15.12 15.12 -1.73
N HIS A 89 -14.76 13.92 -1.27
CA HIS A 89 -14.75 13.53 0.14
C HIS A 89 -13.77 12.38 0.35
N TYR A 90 -13.22 12.23 1.56
CA TYR A 90 -12.23 11.19 1.85
C TYR A 90 -12.75 9.76 1.56
N ALA A 91 -14.05 9.50 1.79
CA ALA A 91 -14.64 8.20 1.47
C ALA A 91 -14.68 7.94 -0.05
N LYS A 92 -14.92 9.00 -0.85
CA LYS A 92 -14.90 8.90 -2.32
C LYS A 92 -13.49 8.68 -2.86
N VAL A 93 -12.48 9.26 -2.21
CA VAL A 93 -11.08 8.93 -2.50
C VAL A 93 -10.82 7.46 -2.22
N LEU A 94 -11.19 6.93 -1.04
CA LEU A 94 -11.03 5.50 -0.75
C LEU A 94 -11.76 4.61 -1.76
N GLU A 95 -13.02 4.91 -2.10
CA GLU A 95 -13.79 4.20 -3.13
C GLU A 95 -13.07 4.20 -4.50
N TYR A 96 -12.53 5.35 -4.93
CA TYR A 96 -11.79 5.45 -6.19
C TYR A 96 -10.63 4.46 -6.25
N TYR A 97 -9.82 4.38 -5.20
CA TYR A 97 -8.66 3.47 -5.18
C TYR A 97 -9.08 2.00 -4.97
N LEU A 98 -10.14 1.74 -4.21
CA LEU A 98 -10.70 0.39 -4.08
C LEU A 98 -11.35 -0.10 -5.38
N ASN A 99 -11.83 0.79 -6.25
CA ASN A 99 -12.27 0.39 -7.58
C ASN A 99 -11.10 -0.11 -8.47
N ILE A 100 -9.86 0.32 -8.19
CA ILE A 100 -8.65 -0.16 -8.88
C ILE A 100 -8.21 -1.51 -8.29
N VAL A 101 -8.28 -1.65 -6.95
CA VAL A 101 -7.88 -2.87 -6.24
C VAL A 101 -8.99 -3.31 -5.26
N PRO A 102 -10.07 -3.95 -5.75
CA PRO A 102 -11.23 -4.30 -4.91
C PRO A 102 -10.93 -5.28 -3.77
N GLU A 103 -9.87 -6.07 -3.92
CA GLU A 103 -9.42 -7.08 -2.96
C GLU A 103 -8.43 -6.54 -1.90
N ALA A 104 -8.07 -5.25 -1.98
CA ALA A 104 -7.06 -4.67 -1.10
C ALA A 104 -7.43 -4.81 0.38
N LYS A 105 -6.45 -5.27 1.18
CA LYS A 105 -6.54 -5.34 2.65
C LYS A 105 -5.62 -4.36 3.35
N VAL A 106 -4.72 -3.73 2.60
CA VAL A 106 -3.64 -2.90 3.11
C VAL A 106 -3.66 -1.57 2.38
N MET A 107 -3.35 -0.50 3.09
CA MET A 107 -3.24 0.83 2.49
C MET A 107 -2.05 1.61 3.04
N ARG A 108 -1.53 2.49 2.21
CA ARG A 108 -0.68 3.60 2.62
C ARG A 108 -1.14 4.82 1.84
N SER A 109 -1.39 5.94 2.49
CA SER A 109 -1.76 7.15 1.78
C SER A 109 -0.54 7.78 1.13
N HIS A 110 -0.69 8.32 -0.07
CA HIS A 110 0.31 9.20 -0.65
C HIS A 110 0.54 10.39 0.30
N SER A 111 1.81 10.76 0.49
CA SER A 111 2.23 11.77 1.48
C SER A 111 1.83 11.48 2.94
N LEU A 112 1.53 10.21 3.28
CA LEU A 112 1.16 9.75 4.62
C LEU A 112 -0.09 10.44 5.22
N GLY A 113 -0.99 10.95 4.36
CA GLY A 113 -2.22 11.61 4.79
C GLY A 113 -3.13 10.69 5.61
N VAL A 114 -3.28 10.98 6.90
CA VAL A 114 -4.05 10.14 7.83
C VAL A 114 -4.94 10.98 8.76
N SER A 115 -6.10 10.42 9.10
CA SER A 115 -6.97 10.93 10.17
C SER A 115 -7.79 9.80 10.76
N SER A 116 -8.32 9.97 11.96
CA SER A 116 -9.22 8.98 12.57
C SER A 116 -10.44 8.68 11.70
N ARG A 117 -10.96 9.67 10.97
CA ARG A 117 -12.09 9.49 10.03
C ARG A 117 -11.71 8.62 8.85
N ILE A 118 -10.55 8.85 8.25
CA ILE A 118 -10.03 8.04 7.13
C ILE A 118 -9.82 6.59 7.59
N LEU A 119 -9.19 6.39 8.75
CA LEU A 119 -8.93 5.05 9.28
C LEU A 119 -10.22 4.27 9.60
N MET A 120 -11.22 4.94 10.19
CA MET A 120 -12.52 4.32 10.45
C MET A 120 -13.24 3.91 9.17
N GLU A 121 -13.24 4.79 8.16
CA GLU A 121 -13.87 4.52 6.86
C GLU A 121 -13.15 3.38 6.13
N ALA A 122 -11.83 3.42 6.04
CA ALA A 122 -11.02 2.38 5.42
C ALA A 122 -11.28 1.00 6.07
N LYS A 123 -11.41 0.96 7.40
CA LYS A 123 -11.78 -0.26 8.14
C LYS A 123 -13.16 -0.79 7.74
N VAL A 124 -14.16 0.09 7.63
CA VAL A 124 -15.51 -0.29 7.16
C VAL A 124 -15.45 -0.85 5.74
N MET A 125 -14.56 -0.30 4.90
CA MET A 125 -14.34 -0.74 3.52
C MET A 125 -13.43 -1.98 3.38
N GLY A 126 -13.03 -2.61 4.48
CA GLY A 126 -12.29 -3.89 4.46
C GLY A 126 -10.77 -3.77 4.55
N ILE A 127 -10.22 -2.55 4.65
CA ILE A 127 -8.80 -2.36 4.96
C ILE A 127 -8.53 -2.78 6.41
N THR A 128 -7.54 -3.64 6.58
CA THR A 128 -7.15 -4.22 7.88
C THR A 128 -5.82 -3.69 8.39
N HIS A 129 -4.94 -3.23 7.49
CA HIS A 129 -3.62 -2.70 7.84
C HIS A 129 -3.38 -1.34 7.20
N ASP A 130 -2.95 -0.39 8.02
CA ASP A 130 -2.53 0.94 7.61
C ASP A 130 -1.01 1.07 7.74
N CYS A 131 -0.36 1.66 6.75
CA CYS A 131 1.08 1.87 6.71
C CYS A 131 1.48 3.35 6.68
N ASN A 132 0.67 4.25 7.25
CA ASN A 132 0.92 5.69 7.25
C ASN A 132 1.83 6.18 8.39
N LEU A 133 1.93 5.42 9.49
CA LEU A 133 2.80 5.79 10.60
C LEU A 133 4.27 5.47 10.28
N CYS A 134 5.05 6.50 9.94
CA CYS A 134 6.48 6.39 9.68
C CYS A 134 7.29 6.86 10.91
N ILE A 135 7.98 5.93 11.56
CA ILE A 135 8.90 6.22 12.67
C ILE A 135 10.33 6.02 12.14
N PRO A 136 11.15 7.07 12.01
CA PRO A 136 12.51 6.95 11.51
C PRO A 136 13.36 6.02 12.38
N ILE A 137 14.13 5.12 11.75
CA ILE A 137 14.98 4.14 12.45
C ILE A 137 15.96 4.80 13.43
N VAL A 138 16.51 5.97 13.06
CA VAL A 138 17.43 6.74 13.90
C VAL A 138 16.78 7.35 15.15
N ALA A 139 15.46 7.52 15.15
CA ALA A 139 14.72 7.99 16.34
C ALA A 139 14.43 6.87 17.34
N GLY A 140 14.65 5.60 16.96
CA GLY A 140 14.41 4.42 17.77
C GLY A 140 15.58 3.99 18.66
N GLY A 141 16.73 4.68 18.61
CA GLY A 141 17.91 4.34 19.41
C GLY A 141 18.50 2.96 19.08
N GLY A 142 18.56 2.60 17.79
CA GLY A 142 19.30 1.43 17.34
C GLY A 142 20.76 1.80 17.08
N ASP A 143 21.67 1.00 17.66
CA ASP A 143 23.13 1.05 17.49
C ASP A 143 23.59 1.00 16.02
#